data_AF-A0A9W7HRD4-F1
#
_entry.id   AF-A0A9W7HRD4-F1
#
_cell.length_a   1.000
_cell.length_b   1.000
_cell.length_c   1.000
_cell.angle_alpha   90.00
_cell.angle_beta   90.00
_cell.angle_gamma   90.00
#
_symmetry.space_group_name_H-M   'P 1'
#
loop_
_entity.id
_entity.type
_entity.pdbx_description
1 polymer ?
#
loop_
_entity_poly.entity_id
_entity_poly.type
_entity_poly.pdbx_seq_one_letter_code
_entity_poly.pdbx_strand_id
1 'polypeptide(L)'
;MATKFDIEKFNGRNFSLWKLKIKAILRKNGCLAAISEWPTDFTDNKKWNEMDENAIADLHLALADEVLSSIEEKKTTKEIWDHLAKLYEVKSLHNKIFLKRKLYTLRMSESTLVTEHLNTLNTLFS
;
A
#
# COMPACT_ATOMS: atom_id res chain seq x y z
N MET A 1 15.68 -4.30 -21.65
CA MET A 1 16.35 -4.63 -20.37
C MET A 1 15.34 -4.48 -19.25
N ALA A 2 14.92 -5.57 -18.61
CA ALA A 2 14.01 -5.50 -17.47
C ALA A 2 14.79 -5.00 -16.24
N THR A 3 14.60 -3.75 -15.87
CA THR A 3 15.12 -3.23 -14.60
C THR A 3 14.40 -3.90 -13.46
N LYS A 4 15.08 -4.83 -12.79
CA LYS A 4 14.58 -5.55 -11.61
C LYS A 4 14.61 -4.58 -10.43
N PHE A 5 13.45 -4.05 -10.04
CA PHE A 5 13.34 -3.29 -8.81
C PHE A 5 13.10 -4.26 -7.67
N ASP A 6 14.02 -4.29 -6.70
CA ASP A 6 13.82 -5.04 -5.48
C ASP A 6 12.92 -4.22 -4.56
N ILE A 7 11.62 -4.44 -4.69
CA ILE A 7 10.60 -3.79 -3.88
C ILE A 7 10.11 -4.82 -2.89
N GLU A 8 10.25 -4.47 -1.61
CA GLU A 8 9.66 -5.25 -0.53
C GLU A 8 8.16 -5.44 -0.80
N LYS A 9 7.76 -6.71 -0.87
CA LYS A 9 6.38 -7.12 -1.08
C LYS A 9 5.50 -6.55 0.02
N PHE A 10 4.33 -6.04 -0.34
CA PHE A 10 3.40 -5.49 0.63
C PHE A 10 2.81 -6.59 1.51
N ASN A 11 3.05 -6.47 2.80
CA ASN A 11 2.56 -7.36 3.86
C ASN A 11 1.45 -6.73 4.73
N GLY A 12 0.80 -5.67 4.23
CA GLY A 12 -0.22 -4.95 4.99
C GLY A 12 0.28 -3.77 5.85
N ARG A 13 1.61 -3.62 6.02
CA ARG A 13 2.20 -2.49 6.77
C ARG A 13 2.62 -1.35 5.86
N ASN A 14 2.56 -0.11 6.36
CA ASN A 14 3.03 1.08 5.64
C ASN A 14 2.46 1.26 4.22
N PHE A 15 1.14 1.02 4.06
CA PHE A 15 0.45 1.12 2.78
C PHE A 15 0.74 2.42 2.01
N SER A 16 0.88 3.57 2.70
CA SER A 16 1.22 4.84 2.03
C SER A 16 2.56 4.80 1.28
N LEU A 17 3.59 4.16 1.87
CA LEU A 17 4.92 4.05 1.24
C LEU A 17 4.88 3.05 0.09
N TRP A 18 4.25 1.89 0.30
CA TRP A 18 4.09 0.90 -0.75
C TRP A 18 3.29 1.47 -1.94
N LYS A 19 2.18 2.16 -1.68
CA LYS A 19 1.33 2.86 -2.67
C LYS A 19 2.14 3.85 -3.50
N LEU A 20 3.11 4.55 -2.90
CA LEU A 20 4.01 5.46 -3.61
C LEU A 20 4.97 4.69 -4.53
N LYS A 21 5.61 3.62 -4.03
CA LYS A 21 6.54 2.79 -4.81
C LYS A 21 5.86 2.13 -6.02
N ILE A 22 4.71 1.48 -5.80
CA ILE A 22 3.98 0.77 -6.88
C ILE A 22 3.46 1.73 -7.96
N LYS A 23 3.00 2.94 -7.60
CA LYS A 23 2.65 3.97 -8.58
C LYS A 23 3.83 4.39 -9.45
N ALA A 24 5.05 4.40 -8.91
CA ALA A 24 6.24 4.69 -9.69
C ALA A 24 6.56 3.56 -10.69
N ILE A 25 6.39 2.29 -10.31
CA ILE A 25 6.52 1.14 -11.22
C ILE A 25 5.51 1.23 -12.35
N LEU A 26 4.22 1.35 -12.01
CA LEU A 26 3.15 1.42 -13.01
C LEU A 26 3.35 2.59 -13.98
N ARG A 27 3.82 3.74 -13.49
CA ARG A 27 4.18 4.87 -14.36
C ARG A 27 5.34 4.53 -15.30
N LYS A 28 6.39 3.88 -14.79
CA LYS A 28 7.54 3.48 -15.60
C LYS A 28 7.18 2.44 -16.65
N ASN A 29 6.25 1.54 -16.34
CA ASN A 29 5.78 0.50 -17.26
C ASN A 29 4.66 0.99 -18.20
N GLY A 30 4.24 2.26 -18.09
CA GLY A 30 3.16 2.83 -18.91
C GLY A 30 1.75 2.41 -18.48
N CYS A 31 1.62 1.65 -17.39
CA CYS A 31 0.37 1.07 -16.89
C CYS A 31 -0.39 1.92 -15.86
N LEU A 32 0.07 3.14 -15.57
CA LEU A 32 -0.56 3.97 -14.53
C LEU A 32 -2.03 4.30 -14.84
N ALA A 33 -2.42 4.35 -16.11
CA ALA A 33 -3.81 4.59 -16.48
C ALA A 33 -4.75 3.46 -16.02
N ALA A 34 -4.25 2.23 -15.85
CA ALA A 34 -5.05 1.06 -15.43
C ALA A 34 -5.58 1.17 -13.99
N ILE A 35 -4.96 1.98 -13.13
CA ILE A 35 -5.45 2.26 -11.77
C ILE A 35 -6.40 3.47 -11.69
N SER A 36 -6.66 4.15 -12.82
CA SER A 36 -7.53 5.32 -12.87
C SER A 36 -8.90 5.00 -13.47
N GLU A 37 -9.84 5.95 -13.37
CA GLU A 37 -11.13 5.82 -14.05
C GLU A 37 -10.96 5.85 -15.57
N TRP A 38 -11.53 4.83 -16.21
CA TRP A 38 -11.57 4.63 -17.65
C TRP A 38 -11.98 5.93 -18.37
N PRO A 39 -11.18 6.44 -19.33
CA PRO A 39 -11.64 7.49 -20.24
C PRO A 39 -12.67 6.87 -21.19
N THR A 40 -13.92 7.32 -21.12
CA THR A 40 -15.07 6.81 -21.90
C THR A 40 -14.85 6.75 -23.41
N ASP A 41 -13.82 7.42 -23.93
CA ASP A 41 -13.47 7.55 -25.36
C ASP A 41 -12.37 6.58 -25.86
N PHE A 42 -11.94 5.60 -25.07
CA PHE A 42 -10.88 4.67 -25.51
C PHE A 42 -11.39 3.67 -26.56
N THR A 43 -10.93 3.83 -27.80
CA THR A 43 -11.38 3.07 -28.99
C THR A 43 -10.63 1.74 -29.19
N ASP A 44 -9.56 1.48 -28.42
CA ASP A 44 -8.66 0.34 -28.61
C ASP A 44 -8.67 -0.60 -27.39
N ASN A 45 -9.68 -1.48 -27.36
CA ASN A 45 -9.93 -2.43 -26.28
C ASN A 45 -8.77 -3.41 -26.05
N LYS A 46 -7.99 -3.71 -27.10
CA LYS A 46 -6.88 -4.67 -27.03
C LYS A 46 -5.68 -4.09 -26.28
N LYS A 47 -5.25 -2.88 -26.65
CA LYS A 47 -4.14 -2.19 -25.94
C LYS A 47 -4.47 -1.94 -24.48
N TRP A 48 -5.75 -1.67 -24.18
CA TRP A 48 -6.18 -1.54 -22.79
C TRP A 48 -6.03 -2.84 -22.03
N ASN A 49 -6.54 -3.96 -22.58
CA ASN A 49 -6.44 -5.26 -21.91
C ASN A 49 -4.97 -5.65 -21.67
N GLU A 50 -4.10 -5.43 -22.64
CA GLU A 50 -2.65 -5.67 -22.46
C GLU A 50 -2.06 -4.80 -21.35
N MET A 51 -2.47 -3.53 -21.25
CA MET A 51 -2.03 -2.63 -20.19
C MET A 51 -2.55 -3.06 -18.81
N ASP A 52 -3.82 -3.48 -18.74
CA ASP A 52 -4.47 -3.96 -17.51
C ASP A 52 -3.81 -5.26 -17.03
N GLU A 53 -3.59 -6.24 -17.91
CA GLU A 53 -2.89 -7.49 -17.57
C GLU A 53 -1.45 -7.23 -17.07
N ASN A 54 -0.72 -6.30 -17.70
CA ASN A 54 0.61 -5.91 -17.25
C ASN A 54 0.57 -5.23 -15.86
N ALA A 55 -0.43 -4.40 -15.61
CA ALA A 55 -0.60 -3.74 -14.31
C ALA A 55 -0.98 -4.75 -13.21
N ILE A 56 -1.82 -5.75 -13.52
CA ILE A 56 -2.13 -6.87 -12.63
C ILE A 56 -0.85 -7.65 -12.31
N ALA A 57 -0.01 -7.95 -13.30
CA ALA A 57 1.26 -8.64 -13.08
C ALA A 57 2.19 -7.84 -12.16
N ASP A 58 2.32 -6.53 -12.37
CA ASP A 58 3.11 -5.64 -11.51
C ASP A 58 2.57 -5.62 -10.07
N LEU A 59 1.24 -5.58 -9.89
CA LEU A 59 0.60 -5.66 -8.58
C LEU A 59 0.88 -7.02 -7.92
N HIS A 60 0.74 -8.13 -8.63
CA HIS A 60 1.01 -9.46 -8.07
C HIS A 60 2.45 -9.61 -7.60
N LEU A 61 3.42 -9.08 -8.36
CA LEU A 61 4.83 -9.11 -7.98
C LEU A 61 5.14 -8.22 -6.77
N ALA A 62 4.35 -7.17 -6.54
CA ALA A 62 4.54 -6.22 -5.47
C ALA A 62 3.79 -6.56 -4.17
N LEU A 63 3.02 -7.65 -4.13
CA LEU A 63 2.22 -8.09 -2.97
C LEU A 63 2.82 -9.36 -2.34
N ALA A 64 2.65 -9.49 -1.02
CA ALA A 64 2.94 -10.73 -0.30
C ALA A 64 1.77 -11.71 -0.43
N ASP A 65 2.06 -13.00 -0.26
CA ASP A 65 1.09 -14.10 -0.47
C ASP A 65 -0.17 -13.93 0.39
N GLU A 66 -0.02 -13.45 1.62
CA GLU A 66 -1.12 -13.14 2.54
C GLU A 66 -2.10 -12.09 1.99
N VAL A 67 -1.59 -11.13 1.23
CA VAL A 67 -2.40 -10.07 0.61
C VAL A 67 -2.97 -10.55 -0.73
N LEU A 68 -2.23 -11.38 -1.46
CA LEU A 68 -2.68 -11.98 -2.73
C LEU A 68 -3.96 -12.78 -2.56
N SER A 69 -4.09 -13.58 -1.49
CA SER A 69 -5.33 -14.32 -1.20
C SER A 69 -6.56 -13.42 -1.05
N SER A 70 -6.39 -12.15 -0.67
CA SER A 70 -7.51 -11.21 -0.53
C SER A 70 -8.01 -10.62 -1.85
N ILE A 71 -7.24 -10.78 -2.95
CA ILE A 71 -7.54 -10.20 -4.26
C ILE A 71 -7.79 -11.23 -5.36
N GLU A 72 -7.78 -12.53 -5.04
CA GLU A 72 -7.92 -13.64 -5.99
C GLU A 72 -9.16 -13.54 -6.90
N GLU A 73 -10.27 -13.02 -6.38
CA GLU A 73 -11.52 -12.88 -7.13
C GLU A 73 -11.59 -11.62 -8.02
N LYS A 74 -10.59 -10.73 -7.97
CA LYS A 74 -10.59 -9.45 -8.70
C LYS A 74 -9.96 -9.63 -10.08
N LYS A 75 -10.63 -9.09 -11.10
CA LYS A 75 -10.29 -9.37 -12.51
C LYS A 75 -9.61 -8.20 -13.20
N THR A 76 -9.77 -6.99 -12.66
CA THR A 76 -9.18 -5.78 -13.25
C THR A 76 -8.21 -5.11 -12.28
N THR A 77 -7.23 -4.38 -12.83
CA THR A 77 -6.29 -3.60 -12.02
C THR A 77 -7.02 -2.63 -11.11
N LYS A 78 -8.07 -1.98 -11.62
CA LYS A 78 -8.88 -1.03 -10.86
C LYS A 78 -9.55 -1.69 -9.66
N GLU A 79 -10.17 -2.86 -9.84
CA GLU A 79 -10.79 -3.59 -8.74
C GLU A 79 -9.80 -3.99 -7.65
N ILE A 80 -8.61 -4.48 -8.04
CA ILE A 80 -7.53 -4.81 -7.11
C ILE A 80 -7.10 -3.55 -6.35
N TRP A 81 -6.85 -2.46 -7.09
CA TRP A 81 -6.38 -1.20 -6.54
C TRP A 81 -7.36 -0.60 -5.54
N ASP A 82 -8.65 -0.56 -5.89
CA ASP A 82 -9.73 -0.03 -5.06
C ASP A 82 -9.94 -0.91 -3.81
N HIS A 83 -9.83 -2.23 -3.95
CA HIS A 83 -9.90 -3.15 -2.82
C HIS A 83 -8.76 -2.92 -1.82
N LEU A 84 -7.53 -2.79 -2.31
CA LEU A 84 -6.36 -2.50 -1.48
C LEU A 84 -6.47 -1.13 -0.81
N ALA A 85 -6.91 -0.10 -1.54
CA ALA A 85 -7.15 1.22 -0.98
C ALA A 85 -8.20 1.18 0.14
N LYS A 86 -9.33 0.51 -0.10
CA LYS A 86 -10.41 0.37 0.90
C LYS A 86 -9.92 -0.34 2.17
N LEU A 87 -9.17 -1.42 2.04
CA LEU A 87 -8.69 -2.20 3.18
C LEU A 87 -7.60 -1.51 3.98
N TYR A 88 -6.63 -0.89 3.30
CA TYR A 88 -5.38 -0.48 3.94
C TYR A 88 -5.23 1.03 4.09
N GLU A 89 -5.91 1.86 3.29
CA GLU A 89 -5.84 3.31 3.42
C GLU A 89 -6.50 3.77 4.72
N VAL A 90 -7.73 3.28 4.98
CA VAL A 90 -8.46 3.56 6.21
C VAL A 90 -7.70 3.04 7.43
N LYS A 91 -7.26 1.77 7.42
CA LYS A 91 -6.47 1.20 8.53
C LYS A 91 -5.17 1.97 8.79
N SER A 92 -4.46 2.36 7.73
CA SER A 92 -3.21 3.13 7.88
C SER A 92 -3.44 4.51 8.50
N LEU A 93 -4.53 5.19 8.14
CA LEU A 93 -4.90 6.48 8.71
C LEU A 93 -5.28 6.35 10.18
N HIS A 94 -6.11 5.36 10.52
CA HIS A 94 -6.51 5.07 11.90
C HIS A 94 -5.28 4.76 12.76
N ASN A 95 -4.37 3.91 12.30
CA ASN A 95 -3.14 3.60 13.00
C ASN A 95 -2.27 4.85 13.23
N LYS A 96 -2.10 5.70 12.20
CA LYS A 96 -1.35 6.96 12.34
C LYS A 96 -1.97 7.90 13.37
N ILE A 97 -3.30 8.06 13.36
CA ILE A 97 -4.01 8.90 14.33
C ILE A 97 -3.89 8.31 15.74
N PHE A 98 -4.08 7.00 15.88
CA PHE A 98 -3.95 6.30 17.16
C PHE A 98 -2.55 6.48 17.76
N LEU A 99 -1.50 6.28 16.97
CA LEU A 99 -0.12 6.47 17.40
C LEU A 99 0.17 7.93 17.78
N LYS A 100 -0.28 8.91 16.99
CA LYS A 100 -0.15 10.33 17.34
C LYS A 100 -0.84 10.65 18.67
N ARG A 101 -2.07 10.17 18.88
CA ARG A 101 -2.79 10.36 20.15
C ARG A 101 -2.02 9.75 21.31
N LYS A 102 -1.61 8.48 21.21
CA LYS A 102 -0.81 7.81 22.25
C LYS A 102 0.45 8.60 22.57
N LEU A 103 1.21 9.04 21.56
CA LEU A 103 2.41 9.83 21.74
C LEU A 103 2.15 11.17 22.44
N TYR A 104 1.13 11.93 22.02
CA TYR A 104 0.80 13.21 22.66
C TYR A 104 0.26 13.07 24.09
N THR A 105 -0.40 11.95 24.39
CA THR A 105 -0.88 11.64 25.75
C THR A 105 0.16 10.98 26.63
N LEU A 106 1.28 10.51 26.06
CA LEU A 106 2.34 9.85 26.80
C LEU A 106 3.07 10.89 27.65
N ARG A 107 2.81 10.89 28.95
CA ARG A 107 3.50 11.72 29.94
C ARG A 107 4.21 10.83 30.95
N MET A 108 5.40 11.27 31.34
CA MET A 108 6.14 10.64 32.41
C MET A 108 5.59 11.09 33.76
N SER A 109 5.30 10.15 34.67
CA SER A 109 4.95 10.47 36.06
C SER A 109 6.23 10.71 36.87
N GLU A 110 6.16 11.56 37.90
CA GLU A 110 7.30 11.87 38.77
C GLU A 110 7.89 10.63 39.46
N SER A 111 7.07 9.59 39.63
CA SER A 111 7.45 8.30 40.23
C SER A 111 8.00 7.27 39.25
N THR A 112 7.98 7.52 37.94
CA THR A 112 8.42 6.57 36.92
C THR A 112 9.89 6.76 36.60
N LEU A 113 10.64 5.68 36.39
CA LEU A 113 12.03 5.79 35.93
C LEU A 113 12.07 6.21 34.46
N VAL A 114 13.06 7.03 34.08
CA VAL A 114 13.26 7.45 32.69
C VAL A 114 13.40 6.25 31.75
N THR A 115 14.08 5.20 32.20
CA THR A 115 14.29 3.96 31.44
C THR A 115 12.99 3.23 31.13
N GLU A 116 12.07 3.14 32.08
CA GLU A 116 10.74 2.53 31.89
C GLU A 116 9.88 3.36 30.94
N HIS A 117 9.95 4.69 31.05
CA HIS A 117 9.27 5.60 30.14
C HIS A 117 9.79 5.45 28.70
N LEU A 118 11.11 5.36 28.51
CA LEU A 118 11.73 5.14 27.21
C LEU A 118 11.37 3.77 26.62
N ASN A 119 11.30 2.72 27.45
CA ASN A 119 10.85 1.41 26.98
C ASN A 119 9.39 1.46 26.50
N THR A 120 8.51 2.14 27.25
CA THR A 120 7.12 2.36 26.85
C THR A 120 7.03 3.10 25.53
N LEU A 121 7.83 4.16 25.35
CA LEU A 121 7.93 4.90 24.08
C LEU A 121 8.38 3.98 22.93
N ASN A 122 9.43 3.17 23.12
CA ASN A 122 9.95 2.26 22.10
C ASN A 122 8.93 1.19 21.65
N THR A 123 8.11 0.69 22.58
CA THR A 123 7.04 -0.27 22.25
C THR A 123 5.93 0.32 21.37
N LEU A 124 5.80 1.65 21.28
CA LEU A 124 4.83 2.28 20.38
C LEU A 124 5.25 2.23 18.91
N PHE A 125 6.53 2.02 18.64
CA PHE A 125 7.12 2.04 17.29
C PHE A 125 7.72 0.68 16.84
N SER A 126 7.67 -0.33 17.71
CA SER A 126 8.06 -1.71 17.40
C SER A 126 6.94 -2.45 16.66
#